data_AF-A0ABD2U8J9-F1
#
_entry.id   AF-A0ABD2U8J9-F1
#
_cell.length_a   1.000
_cell.length_b   1.000
_cell.length_c   1.000
_cell.angle_alpha   90.00
_cell.angle_beta   90.00
_cell.angle_gamma   90.00
#
_symmetry.space_group_name_H-M   'P 1'
#
loop_
_entity.id
_entity.type
_entity.pdbx_description
1 polymer ?
#
loop_
_entity_poly.entity_id
_entity_poly.type
_entity_poly.pdbx_seq_one_letter_code
_entity_poly.pdbx_strand_id
1 'polypeptide(L)'
;MASSATINKIERAHQMYREGRYAEALGFYTDALSLAKTKSQKIALHSNRAACFLKLHDFKKAADECTLVLELDQKHTGALMLRAQTLVTLKEYHSALFDVNRLIELNPSSEVYQNLHARLKTQLSLAPIPEDEAELEEDDDEDDDLKVDWEEQCTSRETNEVDVGEDKRDVVEVTTIKAESGSVKQTTEVSDVPKMESSEQQSSSWEAIPQPKGHSRLDYSRWDRVEDESSEDDDDDDSQPQYRFRVKTIGVRAVK
;
A
#
# COMPACT_ATOMS: atom_id res chain seq x y z
N MET A 1 -39.58 8.65 -8.91
CA MET A 1 -38.57 9.47 -9.62
C MET A 1 -37.16 9.16 -9.13
N ALA A 2 -36.52 9.97 -8.28
CA ALA A 2 -35.07 9.97 -8.02
C ALA A 2 -34.40 8.59 -7.86
N SER A 3 -34.95 7.67 -7.06
CA SER A 3 -34.35 6.34 -6.83
C SER A 3 -34.11 5.55 -8.13
N SER A 4 -35.04 5.59 -9.08
CA SER A 4 -34.87 4.94 -10.40
C SER A 4 -33.79 5.62 -11.23
N ALA A 5 -33.65 6.94 -11.18
CA ALA A 5 -32.56 7.63 -11.87
C ALA A 5 -31.18 7.22 -11.33
N THR A 6 -31.05 7.03 -10.01
CA THR A 6 -29.82 6.51 -9.39
C THR A 6 -29.54 5.05 -9.78
N ILE A 7 -30.56 4.18 -9.75
CA ILE A 7 -30.45 2.77 -10.17
C ILE A 7 -29.98 2.67 -11.64
N ASN A 8 -30.62 3.39 -12.55
CA ASN A 8 -30.27 3.39 -13.99
C ASN A 8 -28.84 3.92 -14.25
N LYS A 9 -28.25 4.73 -13.35
CA LYS A 9 -26.83 5.16 -13.42
C LYS A 9 -25.89 4.08 -12.89
N ILE A 10 -26.25 3.44 -11.77
CA ILE A 10 -25.49 2.33 -11.17
C ILE A 10 -25.40 1.13 -12.13
N GLU A 11 -26.50 0.78 -12.80
CA GLU A 11 -26.53 -0.29 -13.81
C GLU A 11 -25.60 0.00 -14.99
N ARG A 12 -25.58 1.24 -15.49
CA ARG A 12 -24.61 1.68 -16.52
C ARG A 12 -23.17 1.63 -16.04
N ALA A 13 -22.91 2.04 -14.78
CA ALA A 13 -21.57 1.94 -14.20
C ALA A 13 -21.09 0.49 -14.09
N HIS A 14 -21.95 -0.44 -13.65
CA HIS A 14 -21.67 -1.88 -13.65
C HIS A 14 -21.45 -2.44 -15.06
N GLN A 15 -22.20 -1.95 -16.06
CA GLN A 15 -21.99 -2.35 -17.45
C GLN A 15 -20.60 -1.90 -17.95
N MET A 16 -20.24 -0.63 -17.76
CA MET A 16 -18.93 -0.10 -18.14
C MET A 16 -17.78 -0.81 -17.40
N TYR A 17 -17.96 -1.16 -16.12
CA TYR A 17 -17.00 -1.95 -15.36
C TYR A 17 -16.79 -3.37 -15.95
N ARG A 18 -17.86 -4.03 -16.42
CA ARG A 18 -17.76 -5.33 -17.12
C ARG A 18 -17.14 -5.21 -18.51
N GLU A 19 -17.32 -4.08 -19.19
CA GLU A 19 -16.66 -3.74 -20.46
C GLU A 19 -15.18 -3.32 -20.30
N GLY A 20 -14.65 -3.25 -19.06
CA GLY A 20 -13.28 -2.78 -18.79
C GLY A 20 -13.11 -1.25 -18.86
N ARG A 21 -14.20 -0.49 -19.06
CA ARG A 21 -14.22 0.96 -19.24
C ARG A 21 -14.27 1.68 -17.89
N TYR A 22 -13.29 1.40 -17.04
CA TYR A 22 -13.28 1.80 -15.62
C TYR A 22 -13.33 3.32 -15.40
N ALA A 23 -12.73 4.12 -16.28
CA ALA A 23 -12.81 5.58 -16.22
C ALA A 23 -14.23 6.12 -16.48
N GLU A 24 -14.98 5.51 -17.39
CA GLU A 24 -16.38 5.87 -17.66
C GLU A 24 -17.31 5.34 -16.55
N ALA A 25 -17.03 4.16 -16.00
CA ALA A 25 -17.72 3.64 -14.82
C ALA A 25 -17.59 4.60 -13.63
N LEU A 26 -16.39 5.13 -13.36
CA LEU A 26 -16.17 6.17 -12.34
C LEU A 26 -17.03 7.42 -12.57
N GLY A 27 -17.17 7.86 -13.82
CA GLY A 27 -18.04 8.96 -14.21
C GLY A 27 -19.51 8.69 -13.86
N PHE A 28 -20.05 7.53 -14.24
CA PHE A 28 -21.41 7.14 -13.83
C PHE A 28 -21.56 6.97 -12.31
N TYR A 29 -20.50 6.56 -11.59
CA TYR A 29 -20.51 6.47 -10.12
C TYR A 29 -20.48 7.83 -9.43
N THR A 30 -19.70 8.83 -9.89
CA THR A 30 -19.84 10.23 -9.38
C THR A 30 -21.27 10.73 -9.56
N ASP A 31 -21.85 10.41 -10.70
CA ASP A 31 -23.17 10.88 -11.12
C ASP A 31 -24.33 10.17 -10.40
N ALA A 32 -24.08 8.99 -9.83
CA ALA A 32 -24.98 8.30 -8.91
C ALA A 32 -24.79 8.77 -7.45
N LEU A 33 -23.56 9.13 -7.06
CA LEU A 33 -23.20 9.56 -5.71
C LEU A 33 -23.77 10.94 -5.37
N SER A 34 -23.80 11.87 -6.32
CA SER A 34 -24.52 13.14 -6.18
C SER A 34 -26.04 12.99 -5.96
N LEU A 35 -26.61 11.83 -6.32
CA LEU A 35 -28.02 11.48 -6.10
C LEU A 35 -28.25 10.55 -4.88
N ALA A 36 -27.18 10.09 -4.21
CA ALA A 36 -27.24 9.10 -3.15
C ALA A 36 -27.63 9.74 -1.80
N LYS A 37 -28.72 9.26 -1.20
CA LYS A 37 -29.30 9.87 0.01
C LYS A 37 -29.03 9.08 1.29
N THR A 38 -28.87 7.76 1.21
CA THR A 38 -28.63 6.91 2.40
C THR A 38 -27.14 6.61 2.59
N LYS A 39 -26.70 6.39 3.84
CA LYS A 39 -25.32 5.96 4.13
C LYS A 39 -24.95 4.67 3.37
N SER A 40 -25.84 3.69 3.37
CA SER A 40 -25.67 2.42 2.64
C SER A 40 -25.46 2.61 1.14
N GLN A 41 -26.21 3.52 0.49
CA GLN A 41 -25.97 3.86 -0.93
C GLN A 41 -24.56 4.44 -1.14
N LYS A 42 -24.13 5.37 -0.28
CA LYS A 42 -22.79 5.97 -0.37
C LYS A 42 -21.68 4.95 -0.15
N ILE A 43 -21.81 4.08 0.87
CA ILE A 43 -20.88 2.97 1.16
C ILE A 43 -20.70 2.08 -0.07
N ALA A 44 -21.79 1.64 -0.70
CA ALA A 44 -21.74 0.79 -1.89
C ALA A 44 -21.10 1.51 -3.10
N LEU A 45 -21.40 2.81 -3.29
CA LEU A 45 -20.84 3.61 -4.37
C LEU A 45 -19.33 3.86 -4.21
N HIS A 46 -18.87 4.25 -3.02
CA HIS A 46 -17.43 4.41 -2.73
C HIS A 46 -16.68 3.07 -2.87
N SER A 47 -17.27 1.96 -2.39
CA SER A 47 -16.69 0.61 -2.57
C SER A 47 -16.51 0.23 -4.04
N ASN A 48 -17.50 0.53 -4.89
CA ASN A 48 -17.42 0.29 -6.33
C ASN A 48 -16.42 1.23 -7.03
N ARG A 49 -16.27 2.47 -6.55
CA ARG A 49 -15.26 3.43 -7.04
C ARG A 49 -13.85 2.99 -6.70
N ALA A 50 -13.61 2.54 -5.46
CA ALA A 50 -12.33 1.93 -5.06
C ALA A 50 -11.96 0.75 -5.97
N ALA A 51 -12.91 -0.15 -6.27
CA ALA A 51 -12.71 -1.25 -7.21
C ALA A 51 -12.34 -0.76 -8.64
N CYS A 52 -12.94 0.33 -9.12
CA CYS A 52 -12.56 0.94 -10.40
C CYS A 52 -11.14 1.53 -10.37
N PHE A 53 -10.76 2.24 -9.31
CA PHE A 53 -9.40 2.80 -9.18
C PHE A 53 -8.33 1.71 -9.07
N LEU A 54 -8.61 0.59 -8.38
CA LEU A 54 -7.72 -0.58 -8.38
C LEU A 54 -7.53 -1.20 -9.77
N LYS A 55 -8.59 -1.22 -10.59
CA LYS A 55 -8.51 -1.67 -11.99
C LYS A 55 -7.81 -0.66 -12.91
N LEU A 56 -7.68 0.60 -12.50
CA LEU A 56 -6.86 1.63 -13.15
C LEU A 56 -5.44 1.74 -12.56
N HIS A 57 -5.08 0.87 -11.59
CA HIS A 57 -3.82 0.93 -10.83
C HIS A 57 -3.57 2.26 -10.06
N ASP A 58 -4.64 3.04 -9.82
CA ASP A 58 -4.60 4.26 -9.02
C ASP A 58 -4.80 3.92 -7.54
N PHE A 59 -3.80 3.25 -6.96
CA PHE A 59 -3.86 2.71 -5.61
C PHE A 59 -4.09 3.80 -4.54
N LYS A 60 -3.63 5.03 -4.77
CA LYS A 60 -3.88 6.15 -3.85
C LYS A 60 -5.37 6.49 -3.78
N LYS A 61 -6.01 6.77 -4.93
CA LYS A 61 -7.47 7.06 -4.96
C LYS A 61 -8.32 5.86 -4.52
N ALA A 62 -7.85 4.64 -4.72
CA ALA A 62 -8.50 3.46 -4.15
C ALA A 62 -8.49 3.45 -2.62
N ALA A 63 -7.37 3.79 -1.98
CA ALA A 63 -7.27 3.91 -0.52
C ALA A 63 -8.10 5.08 0.03
N ASP A 64 -8.17 6.20 -0.71
CA ASP A 64 -9.02 7.36 -0.37
C ASP A 64 -10.52 6.97 -0.37
N GLU A 65 -11.02 6.34 -1.44
CA GLU A 65 -12.41 5.87 -1.51
C GLU A 65 -12.74 4.83 -0.44
N CYS A 66 -11.81 3.93 -0.08
CA CYS A 66 -11.99 3.04 1.06
C CYS A 66 -12.05 3.79 2.40
N THR A 67 -11.31 4.90 2.55
CA THR A 67 -11.35 5.75 3.74
C THR A 67 -12.73 6.42 3.87
N LEU A 68 -13.30 6.92 2.77
CA LEU A 68 -14.67 7.46 2.74
C LEU A 68 -15.76 6.41 3.07
N VAL A 69 -15.51 5.11 2.80
CA VAL A 69 -16.39 4.04 3.31
C VAL A 69 -16.26 3.92 4.84
N LEU A 70 -15.04 3.97 5.37
CA LEU A 70 -14.75 3.77 6.79
C LEU A 70 -15.18 4.96 7.69
N GLU A 71 -15.30 6.15 7.12
CA GLU A 71 -15.97 7.30 7.76
C GLU A 71 -17.49 7.08 7.92
N LEU A 72 -18.11 6.35 7.00
CA LEU A 72 -19.56 6.08 7.00
C LEU A 72 -19.94 4.85 7.83
N ASP A 73 -19.10 3.80 7.79
CA ASP A 73 -19.14 2.61 8.63
C ASP A 73 -17.73 2.18 9.02
N GLN A 74 -17.32 2.53 10.24
CA GLN A 74 -15.99 2.25 10.76
C GLN A 74 -15.68 0.75 10.92
N LYS A 75 -16.70 -0.12 10.94
CA LYS A 75 -16.54 -1.58 11.10
C LYS A 75 -16.71 -2.35 9.78
N HIS A 76 -16.73 -1.66 8.64
CA HIS A 76 -16.90 -2.27 7.33
C HIS A 76 -15.69 -3.14 6.93
N THR A 77 -15.71 -4.42 7.30
CA THR A 77 -14.61 -5.39 7.11
C THR A 77 -14.09 -5.44 5.67
N GLY A 78 -14.99 -5.40 4.68
CA GLY A 78 -14.61 -5.37 3.26
C GLY A 78 -13.79 -4.12 2.87
N ALA A 79 -13.99 -2.98 3.54
CA ALA A 79 -13.25 -1.75 3.25
C ALA A 79 -11.92 -1.69 4.01
N LEU A 80 -11.87 -2.18 5.26
CA LEU A 80 -10.61 -2.38 5.98
C LEU A 80 -9.68 -3.33 5.20
N MET A 81 -10.21 -4.47 4.71
CA MET A 81 -9.44 -5.44 3.93
C MET A 81 -8.97 -4.86 2.60
N LEU A 82 -9.85 -4.17 1.87
CA LEU A 82 -9.50 -3.57 0.58
C LEU A 82 -8.45 -2.45 0.77
N ARG A 83 -8.59 -1.60 1.79
CA ARG A 83 -7.62 -0.56 2.10
C ARG A 83 -6.28 -1.15 2.54
N ALA A 84 -6.26 -2.12 3.45
CA ALA A 84 -5.04 -2.79 3.88
C ALA A 84 -4.27 -3.42 2.71
N GLN A 85 -4.95 -4.15 1.82
CA GLN A 85 -4.30 -4.75 0.64
C GLN A 85 -3.87 -3.71 -0.42
N THR A 86 -4.50 -2.53 -0.44
CA THR A 86 -4.09 -1.39 -1.27
C THR A 86 -2.85 -0.69 -0.70
N LEU A 87 -2.80 -0.51 0.61
CA LEU A 87 -1.66 0.04 1.34
C LEU A 87 -0.43 -0.88 1.25
N VAL A 88 -0.63 -2.21 1.26
CA VAL A 88 0.43 -3.20 0.91
C VAL A 88 1.03 -2.93 -0.47
N THR A 89 0.20 -2.61 -1.49
CA THR A 89 0.70 -2.29 -2.84
C THR A 89 1.38 -0.93 -2.94
N LEU A 90 1.05 0.01 -2.05
CA LEU A 90 1.75 1.29 -1.88
C LEU A 90 3.03 1.19 -1.01
N LYS A 91 3.31 0.00 -0.44
CA LYS A 91 4.35 -0.25 0.59
C LYS A 91 4.13 0.46 1.93
N GLU A 92 2.93 0.96 2.20
CA GLU A 92 2.55 1.62 3.45
C GLU A 92 2.21 0.58 4.53
N TYR A 93 3.20 -0.22 4.92
CA TYR A 93 2.99 -1.41 5.76
C TYR A 93 2.50 -1.09 7.18
N HIS A 94 2.88 0.05 7.76
CA HIS A 94 2.33 0.52 9.05
C HIS A 94 0.83 0.83 8.95
N SER A 95 0.43 1.63 7.95
CA SER A 95 -0.97 1.97 7.67
C SER A 95 -1.82 0.71 7.41
N ALA A 96 -1.27 -0.24 6.63
CA ALA A 96 -1.92 -1.52 6.39
C ALA A 96 -2.09 -2.34 7.67
N LEU A 97 -1.05 -2.43 8.51
CA LEU A 97 -1.09 -3.22 9.76
C LEU A 97 -2.12 -2.67 10.76
N PHE A 98 -2.32 -1.35 10.81
CA PHE A 98 -3.38 -0.74 11.62
C PHE A 98 -4.77 -1.24 11.21
N ASP A 99 -5.08 -1.29 9.92
CA ASP A 99 -6.37 -1.80 9.43
C ASP A 99 -6.53 -3.32 9.66
N VAL A 100 -5.45 -4.11 9.56
CA VAL A 100 -5.51 -5.55 9.83
C VAL A 100 -5.66 -5.87 11.32
N ASN A 101 -5.08 -5.07 12.22
CA ASN A 101 -5.35 -5.20 13.65
C ASN A 101 -6.85 -5.01 13.94
N ARG A 102 -7.49 -4.00 13.33
CA ARG A 102 -8.94 -3.75 13.47
C ARG A 102 -9.79 -4.86 12.85
N LEU A 103 -9.31 -5.52 11.80
CA LEU A 103 -9.94 -6.75 11.27
C LEU A 103 -9.84 -7.92 12.25
N ILE A 104 -8.70 -8.11 12.91
CA ILE A 104 -8.50 -9.13 13.94
C ILE A 104 -9.36 -8.84 15.18
N GLU A 105 -9.51 -7.57 15.60
CA GLU A 105 -10.45 -7.17 16.66
C GLU A 105 -11.91 -7.53 16.32
N LEU A 106 -12.31 -7.42 15.05
CA LEU A 106 -13.66 -7.74 14.58
C LEU A 106 -13.90 -9.25 14.37
N ASN A 107 -12.88 -10.02 13.99
CA ASN A 107 -12.94 -11.47 13.93
C ASN A 107 -11.55 -12.11 14.25
N PRO A 108 -11.27 -12.42 15.53
CA PRO A 108 -9.97 -12.96 15.94
C PRO A 108 -9.66 -14.34 15.33
N SER A 109 -10.69 -15.09 14.97
CA SER A 109 -10.61 -16.46 14.45
C SER A 109 -10.34 -16.53 12.94
N SER A 110 -10.20 -15.40 12.25
CA SER A 110 -9.93 -15.38 10.81
C SER A 110 -8.44 -15.60 10.52
N GLU A 111 -8.07 -16.81 10.13
CA GLU A 111 -6.72 -17.15 9.67
C GLU A 111 -6.23 -16.21 8.55
N VAL A 112 -7.12 -15.78 7.66
CA VAL A 112 -6.81 -14.82 6.58
C VAL A 112 -6.24 -13.51 7.14
N TYR A 113 -6.81 -13.01 8.25
CA TYR A 113 -6.37 -11.77 8.88
C TYR A 113 -5.05 -11.99 9.65
N GLN A 114 -4.91 -13.11 10.36
CA GLN A 114 -3.69 -13.47 11.07
C GLN A 114 -2.49 -13.65 10.11
N ASN A 115 -2.70 -14.34 8.98
CA ASN A 115 -1.69 -14.55 7.95
C ASN A 115 -1.27 -13.24 7.27
N LEU A 116 -2.22 -12.33 7.01
CA LEU A 116 -1.92 -11.00 6.46
C LEU A 116 -1.13 -10.13 7.46
N HIS A 117 -1.51 -10.15 8.73
CA HIS A 117 -0.82 -9.46 9.82
C HIS A 117 0.61 -10.00 10.05
N ALA A 118 0.80 -11.32 9.99
CA ALA A 118 2.13 -11.93 10.05
C ALA A 118 3.01 -11.51 8.86
N ARG A 119 2.46 -11.54 7.63
CA ARG A 119 3.16 -11.08 6.41
C ARG A 119 3.53 -9.60 6.46
N LEU A 120 2.68 -8.76 7.04
CA LEU A 120 2.98 -7.34 7.23
C LEU A 120 4.08 -7.12 8.26
N LYS A 121 4.10 -7.89 9.36
CA LYS A 121 5.18 -7.84 10.35
C LYS A 121 6.52 -8.28 9.79
N THR A 122 6.57 -9.33 8.96
CA THR A 122 7.83 -9.73 8.31
C THR A 122 8.28 -8.72 7.27
N GLN A 123 7.37 -8.10 6.51
CA GLN A 123 7.72 -7.01 5.59
C GLN A 123 8.27 -5.77 6.32
N LEU A 124 7.76 -5.44 7.50
CA LEU A 124 8.30 -4.37 8.35
C LEU A 124 9.68 -4.71 8.93
N SER A 125 9.92 -5.95 9.38
CA SER A 125 11.24 -6.38 9.87
C SER A 125 12.28 -6.61 8.77
N LEU A 126 11.86 -6.63 7.50
CA LEU A 126 12.71 -6.75 6.31
C LEU A 126 12.84 -5.44 5.53
N ALA A 127 12.18 -4.36 5.99
CA ALA A 127 12.50 -3.02 5.50
C ALA A 127 13.96 -2.72 5.86
N PRO A 128 14.77 -2.20 4.92
CA PRO A 128 16.09 -1.69 5.28
C PRO A 128 15.96 -0.70 6.43
N ILE A 129 16.81 -0.86 7.44
CA ILE A 129 17.07 0.24 8.37
C ILE A 129 17.49 1.43 7.50
N PRO A 130 16.95 2.64 7.70
CA PRO A 130 17.52 3.81 7.07
C PRO A 130 19.01 3.83 7.37
N GLU A 131 19.86 3.77 6.35
CA GLU A 131 21.25 4.16 6.52
C GLU A 131 21.17 5.67 6.80
N ASP A 132 21.42 6.03 8.06
CA ASP A 132 21.14 7.38 8.54
C ASP A 132 22.04 8.37 7.79
N GLU A 133 21.50 9.04 6.77
CA GLU A 133 22.04 10.27 6.14
C GLU A 133 21.97 11.46 7.12
N ALA A 134 22.15 11.19 8.42
CA ALA A 134 22.69 12.13 9.39
C ALA A 134 24.19 12.29 9.09
N GLU A 135 24.49 12.89 7.95
CA GLU A 135 25.70 13.70 7.82
C GLU A 135 25.60 14.79 8.88
N LEU A 136 26.13 14.48 10.07
CA LEU A 136 26.69 15.49 10.94
C LEU A 136 27.85 16.08 10.13
N GLU A 137 27.55 17.15 9.39
CA GLU A 137 28.57 18.14 9.09
C GLU A 137 29.10 18.59 10.47
N GLU A 138 30.30 18.10 10.82
CA GLU A 138 31.06 18.65 11.93
C GLU A 138 31.46 20.06 11.46
N ASP A 139 30.60 21.04 11.78
CA ASP A 139 30.85 22.46 11.60
C ASP A 139 32.10 22.83 12.43
N ASP A 140 33.28 22.63 11.83
CA ASP A 140 34.59 23.15 12.25
C ASP A 140 34.60 24.69 12.08
N ASP A 141 33.65 25.38 12.70
CA ASP A 141 33.64 26.83 12.84
C ASP A 141 34.85 27.24 13.70
N GLU A 142 35.81 27.92 13.06
CA GLU A 142 37.07 28.33 13.67
C GLU A 142 36.87 29.21 14.93
N ASP A 143 37.75 29.11 15.93
CA ASP A 143 37.71 29.88 17.17
C ASP A 143 37.59 31.41 16.92
N ASP A 144 36.44 32.03 17.21
CA ASP A 144 36.31 33.48 17.43
C ASP A 144 35.79 33.80 18.85
N ASP A 145 36.45 34.75 19.50
CA ASP A 145 36.56 34.85 20.97
C ASP A 145 35.40 35.66 21.60
N LEU A 146 34.16 35.23 21.33
CA LEU A 146 32.95 35.86 21.89
C LEU A 146 32.60 35.32 23.28
N LYS A 147 33.44 35.74 24.23
CA LYS A 147 33.24 35.66 25.68
C LYS A 147 31.97 36.41 26.13
N VAL A 148 30.80 35.78 26.01
CA VAL A 148 29.53 36.29 26.55
C VAL A 148 29.42 35.96 28.04
N ASP A 149 29.33 36.99 28.86
CA ASP A 149 29.28 36.90 30.32
C ASP A 149 27.93 36.32 30.80
N TRP A 150 27.97 35.39 31.76
CA TRP A 150 26.79 34.63 32.23
C TRP A 150 26.50 34.89 33.72
N GLU A 151 26.58 36.16 34.14
CA GLU A 151 26.16 36.55 35.49
C GLU A 151 24.63 36.47 35.67
N GLU A 152 24.25 35.99 36.86
CA GLU A 152 22.91 35.59 37.25
C GLU A 152 21.89 36.74 37.23
N GLN A 153 20.62 36.43 36.90
CA GLN A 153 19.55 36.61 37.89
C GLN A 153 18.23 35.91 37.54
N CYS A 154 17.89 34.88 38.33
CA CYS A 154 16.51 34.50 38.57
C CYS A 154 15.90 35.39 39.66
N THR A 155 15.09 36.38 39.29
CA THR A 155 14.16 37.04 40.23
C THR A 155 12.73 37.00 39.69
N SER A 156 11.77 37.15 40.61
CA SER A 156 10.36 36.81 40.41
C SER A 156 9.46 38.03 40.52
N ARG A 157 8.18 37.86 40.16
CA ARG A 157 7.05 38.81 40.34
C ARG A 157 7.09 39.99 39.34
N GLU A 158 5.99 40.65 38.99
CA GLU A 158 4.59 40.45 39.44
C GLU A 158 3.56 40.75 38.32
N THR A 159 2.29 40.60 38.68
CA THR A 159 1.07 40.88 37.88
C THR A 159 1.01 42.28 37.28
N ASN A 160 0.29 42.43 36.16
CA ASN A 160 -0.92 43.29 36.13
C ASN A 160 -1.79 43.12 34.87
N GLU A 161 -3.07 43.45 35.04
CA GLU A 161 -4.10 43.70 34.02
C GLU A 161 -3.91 45.15 33.46
N VAL A 162 -4.60 45.67 32.43
CA VAL A 162 -5.78 45.17 31.67
C VAL A 162 -5.42 45.11 30.16
N ASP A 163 -6.12 45.57 29.11
CA ASP A 163 -7.41 46.25 28.86
C ASP A 163 -7.97 45.89 27.46
N VAL A 164 -9.16 46.39 27.10
CA VAL A 164 -9.88 46.09 25.84
C VAL A 164 -9.74 47.22 24.81
N GLY A 165 -9.60 46.87 23.52
CA GLY A 165 -9.65 47.82 22.41
C GLY A 165 -10.05 47.18 21.08
N GLU A 166 -11.27 47.49 20.61
CA GLU A 166 -11.74 47.14 19.25
C GLU A 166 -11.30 48.22 18.24
N ASP A 167 -10.91 47.84 17.01
CA ASP A 167 -11.64 48.38 15.85
C ASP A 167 -11.50 47.64 14.49
N LYS A 168 -12.46 47.97 13.60
CA LYS A 168 -12.52 47.90 12.12
C LYS A 168 -11.25 47.40 11.40
N ARG A 169 -11.37 46.32 10.61
CA ARG A 169 -11.85 46.31 9.19
C ARG A 169 -11.03 47.18 8.25
N ASP A 170 -10.34 46.52 7.31
CA ASP A 170 -10.25 46.99 5.93
C ASP A 170 -10.34 45.82 4.94
N VAL A 171 -10.76 46.12 3.70
CA VAL A 171 -10.97 45.13 2.62
C VAL A 171 -10.07 45.51 1.45
N VAL A 172 -9.30 44.55 0.95
CA VAL A 172 -8.44 44.73 -0.25
C VAL A 172 -8.91 43.81 -1.36
N GLU A 173 -8.92 44.33 -2.59
CA GLU A 173 -9.74 43.80 -3.69
C GLU A 173 -9.10 42.64 -4.47
N VAL A 174 -9.96 41.76 -4.98
CA VAL A 174 -9.57 40.71 -5.95
C VAL A 174 -9.43 41.34 -7.33
N THR A 175 -8.21 41.69 -7.73
CA THR A 175 -7.92 42.20 -9.08
C THR A 175 -7.95 41.07 -10.10
N THR A 176 -8.80 41.22 -11.13
CA THR A 176 -8.99 40.20 -12.18
C THR A 176 -7.88 40.27 -13.22
N ILE A 177 -7.22 39.14 -13.50
CA ILE A 177 -6.27 39.03 -14.60
C ILE A 177 -7.06 38.83 -15.91
N LYS A 178 -6.92 39.77 -16.84
CA LYS A 178 -7.67 39.80 -18.09
C LYS A 178 -6.81 39.21 -19.22
N ALA A 179 -7.26 38.09 -19.82
CA ALA A 179 -6.56 37.48 -20.95
C ALA A 179 -6.80 38.28 -22.23
N GLU A 180 -5.72 38.62 -22.95
CA GLU A 180 -5.77 39.23 -24.28
C GLU A 180 -5.39 38.23 -25.38
N SER A 181 -5.80 38.52 -26.62
CA SER A 181 -5.82 37.56 -27.72
C SER A 181 -4.61 37.66 -28.66
N GLY A 182 -3.90 36.53 -28.80
CA GLY A 182 -2.86 36.34 -29.82
C GLY A 182 -3.31 35.35 -30.90
N SER A 183 -3.67 35.85 -32.08
CA SER A 183 -3.88 35.01 -33.27
C SER A 183 -2.58 34.86 -34.05
N VAL A 184 -2.26 33.66 -34.59
CA VAL A 184 -1.74 33.52 -35.97
C VAL A 184 -1.68 32.07 -36.48
N LYS A 185 -2.33 31.87 -37.63
CA LYS A 185 -2.09 30.89 -38.73
C LYS A 185 -2.30 29.38 -38.52
N GLN A 186 -2.62 28.80 -39.67
CA GLN A 186 -3.04 27.44 -39.98
C GLN A 186 -2.32 27.08 -41.29
N THR A 187 -1.65 25.93 -41.37
CA THR A 187 -1.07 25.42 -42.63
C THR A 187 -1.19 23.90 -42.70
N THR A 188 -1.56 23.43 -43.90
CA THR A 188 -1.41 22.04 -44.37
C THR A 188 0.10 21.75 -44.67
N GLU A 189 0.57 20.56 -45.05
CA GLU A 189 -0.09 19.34 -45.56
C GLU A 189 0.80 18.07 -45.35
N VAL A 190 0.43 16.97 -46.02
CA VAL A 190 0.98 15.59 -45.93
C VAL A 190 2.49 15.39 -46.21
N SER A 191 3.06 14.31 -45.64
CA SER A 191 3.99 13.42 -46.34
C SER A 191 4.02 12.00 -45.74
N ASP A 192 4.28 11.00 -46.59
CA ASP A 192 4.11 9.55 -46.38
C ASP A 192 5.04 8.86 -45.36
N VAL A 193 4.59 7.71 -44.83
CA VAL A 193 5.41 6.65 -44.21
C VAL A 193 4.95 5.29 -44.75
N PRO A 194 5.83 4.40 -45.25
CA PRO A 194 5.43 3.27 -46.08
C PRO A 194 4.94 2.03 -45.31
N LYS A 195 4.07 1.26 -45.97
CA LYS A 195 3.67 -0.11 -45.61
C LYS A 195 4.81 -1.08 -45.93
N MET A 196 5.12 -2.01 -45.02
CA MET A 196 6.04 -3.13 -45.25
C MET A 196 5.35 -4.44 -44.88
N GLU A 197 5.55 -5.50 -45.69
CA GLU A 197 4.88 -6.80 -45.52
C GLU A 197 5.88 -7.92 -45.20
N SER A 198 5.34 -9.00 -44.61
CA SER A 198 5.90 -10.36 -44.55
C SER A 198 7.34 -10.56 -44.06
N SER A 199 7.48 -11.16 -42.87
CA SER A 199 8.35 -12.34 -42.73
C SER A 199 7.86 -13.29 -41.63
N GLU A 200 7.89 -14.56 -41.97
CA GLU A 200 7.39 -15.73 -41.25
C GLU A 200 8.05 -16.03 -39.90
N GLN A 201 7.29 -16.72 -39.06
CA GLN A 201 7.73 -17.77 -38.12
C GLN A 201 9.22 -17.85 -37.75
N GLN A 202 9.55 -17.49 -36.51
CA GLN A 202 10.49 -18.29 -35.71
C GLN A 202 9.88 -18.59 -34.33
N SER A 203 9.64 -19.86 -34.05
CA SER A 203 9.29 -20.35 -32.73
C SER A 203 10.55 -20.34 -31.86
N SER A 204 10.77 -19.27 -31.11
CA SER A 204 11.92 -19.18 -30.20
C SER A 204 11.84 -20.29 -29.17
N SER A 205 12.77 -21.24 -29.25
CA SER A 205 12.93 -22.29 -28.24
C SER A 205 13.21 -21.68 -26.87
N TRP A 206 12.82 -22.38 -25.81
CA TRP A 206 13.19 -21.99 -24.44
C TRP A 206 14.69 -22.20 -24.25
N GLU A 207 15.48 -21.15 -24.47
CA GLU A 207 16.93 -21.19 -24.33
C GLU A 207 17.31 -21.29 -22.84
N ALA A 208 17.98 -22.37 -22.46
CA ALA A 208 18.28 -22.67 -21.06
C ALA A 208 19.37 -21.73 -20.52
N ILE A 209 19.06 -21.04 -19.42
CA ILE A 209 19.99 -20.11 -18.76
C ILE A 209 21.28 -20.87 -18.35
N PRO A 210 22.48 -20.44 -18.77
CA PRO A 210 23.72 -21.12 -18.41
C PRO A 210 23.98 -21.01 -16.89
N GLN A 211 24.24 -22.14 -16.25
CA GLN A 211 24.41 -22.20 -14.79
C GLN A 211 25.59 -21.33 -14.32
N PRO A 212 25.45 -20.61 -13.18
CA PRO A 212 26.51 -19.77 -12.66
C PRO A 212 27.70 -20.62 -12.18
N LYS A 213 28.91 -20.19 -12.56
CA LYS A 213 30.18 -20.84 -12.22
C LYS A 213 30.54 -20.65 -10.74
N GLY A 214 29.88 -21.40 -9.87
CA GLY A 214 30.11 -21.33 -8.42
C GLY A 214 29.39 -22.38 -7.59
N HIS A 215 28.39 -23.09 -8.13
CA HIS A 215 27.75 -24.18 -7.39
C HIS A 215 28.73 -25.33 -7.15
N SER A 216 28.97 -25.62 -5.87
CA SER A 216 29.53 -26.89 -5.42
C SER A 216 28.73 -28.03 -6.04
N ARG A 217 29.42 -29.04 -6.61
CA ARG A 217 28.77 -30.27 -7.07
C ARG A 217 28.34 -31.11 -5.86
N LEU A 218 27.21 -30.76 -5.26
CA LEU A 218 26.42 -31.73 -4.51
C LEU A 218 26.00 -32.83 -5.50
N ASP A 219 26.50 -34.03 -5.28
CA ASP A 219 26.15 -35.19 -6.09
C ASP A 219 24.80 -35.76 -5.62
N TYR A 220 23.74 -35.35 -6.31
CA TYR A 220 22.38 -35.78 -6.02
C TYR A 220 22.12 -37.26 -6.40
N SER A 221 23.00 -37.92 -7.16
CA SER A 221 22.89 -39.37 -7.44
C SER A 221 23.07 -40.25 -6.19
N ARG A 222 23.35 -39.66 -5.02
CA ARG A 222 23.29 -40.34 -3.72
C ARG A 222 21.85 -40.51 -3.17
N TRP A 223 20.87 -39.75 -3.68
CA TRP A 223 19.47 -39.84 -3.23
C TRP A 223 18.56 -40.67 -4.15
N ASP A 224 19.03 -40.99 -5.36
CA ASP A 224 18.32 -41.74 -6.40
C ASP A 224 18.28 -43.26 -6.12
N ARG A 225 18.13 -43.62 -4.84
CA ARG A 225 18.12 -45.01 -4.35
C ARG A 225 17.40 -45.20 -3.02
N VAL A 226 16.29 -44.47 -2.84
CA VAL A 226 15.19 -44.96 -2.01
C VAL A 226 14.45 -46.02 -2.81
N GLU A 227 14.61 -47.29 -2.42
CA GLU A 227 13.80 -48.38 -2.97
C GLU A 227 12.41 -48.28 -2.35
N ASP A 228 11.38 -48.24 -3.21
CA ASP A 228 10.00 -47.92 -2.83
C ASP A 228 9.31 -49.17 -2.27
N GLU A 229 9.64 -49.54 -1.04
CA GLU A 229 8.89 -50.53 -0.25
C GLU A 229 7.57 -49.91 0.28
N SER A 230 6.73 -49.45 -0.65
CA SER A 230 5.34 -49.10 -0.41
C SER A 230 4.51 -50.37 -0.19
N SER A 231 4.68 -51.01 0.98
CA SER A 231 3.82 -52.10 1.44
C SER A 231 2.43 -51.57 1.80
N GLU A 232 1.44 -51.90 0.97
CA GLU A 232 0.02 -51.65 1.26
C GLU A 232 -0.47 -52.63 2.35
N ASP A 233 -0.45 -52.21 3.62
CA ASP A 233 -1.15 -52.87 4.73
C ASP A 233 -1.95 -51.80 5.51
N ASP A 234 -3.28 -51.85 5.41
CA ASP A 234 -4.21 -51.02 6.19
C ASP A 234 -4.38 -51.61 7.61
N ASP A 235 -3.85 -50.93 8.63
CA ASP A 235 -4.17 -51.19 10.05
C ASP A 235 -4.26 -49.86 10.83
N ASP A 236 -5.47 -49.48 11.23
CA ASP A 236 -5.73 -48.30 12.08
C ASP A 236 -5.29 -48.56 13.54
N ASP A 237 -4.16 -47.99 13.99
CA ASP A 237 -3.81 -47.88 15.42
C ASP A 237 -3.52 -46.43 15.85
N ASP A 238 -4.30 -45.96 16.83
CA ASP A 238 -4.40 -44.55 17.27
C ASP A 238 -3.26 -44.14 18.23
N SER A 239 -2.02 -44.56 17.91
CA SER A 239 -0.84 -44.50 18.79
C SER A 239 -0.01 -43.21 18.60
N GLN A 240 -0.20 -42.25 19.52
CA GLN A 240 0.57 -40.99 19.54
C GLN A 240 2.11 -41.20 19.58
N PRO A 241 2.90 -40.46 18.77
CA PRO A 241 4.34 -40.64 18.68
C PRO A 241 5.09 -40.17 19.93
N GLN A 242 5.56 -41.12 20.76
CA GLN A 242 6.42 -40.81 21.91
C GLN A 242 7.86 -40.47 21.50
N TYR A 243 8.13 -39.18 21.31
CA TYR A 243 9.49 -38.67 21.15
C TYR A 243 10.35 -38.92 22.41
N ARG A 244 11.44 -39.68 22.25
CA ARG A 244 12.38 -40.02 23.34
C ARG A 244 13.81 -39.56 23.03
N PHE A 245 14.14 -38.35 23.46
CA PHE A 245 15.45 -37.72 23.25
C PHE A 245 16.54 -38.44 24.07
N ARG A 246 17.50 -39.10 23.39
CA ARG A 246 18.68 -39.71 24.03
C ARG A 246 19.84 -38.73 24.08
N VAL A 247 19.87 -37.89 25.12
CA VAL A 247 21.01 -37.00 25.41
C VAL A 247 22.25 -37.87 25.74
N LYS A 248 23.27 -37.81 24.88
CA LYS A 248 24.59 -38.39 25.17
C LYS A 248 25.47 -37.34 25.84
N THR A 249 25.82 -37.55 27.10
CA THR A 249 26.78 -36.70 27.80
C THR A 249 28.20 -36.95 27.26
N ILE A 250 28.86 -35.89 26.79
CA ILE A 250 30.25 -35.96 26.35
C ILE A 250 31.14 -35.80 27.58
N GLY A 251 31.93 -36.83 27.90
CA GLY A 251 32.76 -36.86 29.10
C GLY A 251 33.94 -35.89 29.02
N VAL A 252 33.88 -34.79 29.78
CA VAL A 252 34.99 -33.84 29.90
C VAL A 252 36.10 -34.46 30.75
N ARG A 253 37.31 -34.59 30.19
CA ARG A 253 38.51 -34.95 30.98
C ARG A 253 39.05 -33.72 31.70
N ALA A 254 39.35 -33.87 32.99
CA ALA A 254 40.18 -32.91 33.70
C ALA A 254 41.62 -32.93 33.14
N VAL A 255 42.19 -31.74 32.92
CA VAL A 255 43.61 -31.55 32.65
C VAL A 255 44.38 -31.61 33.97
N LYS A 256 45.62 -32.09 33.94
CA LYS A 256 46.57 -32.11 35.07
C LYS A 256 47.65 -31.07 34.86
#